data_AF-A0A6M3LLU3-F1
#
_entry.id   AF-A0A6M3LLU3-F1
#
_cell.length_a   1.000
_cell.length_b   1.000
_cell.length_c   1.000
_cell.angle_alpha   90.00
_cell.angle_beta   90.00
_cell.angle_gamma   90.00
#
_symmetry.space_group_name_H-M   'P 1'
#
loop_
_entity.id
_entity.type
_entity.pdbx_description
1 polymer ?
#
loop_
_entity_poly.entity_id
_entity_poly.type
_entity_poly.pdbx_seq_one_letter_code
_entity_poly.pdbx_strand_id
1 'polypeptide(L)' 'MNARRELWQEAHGTIPKGWVVHNMNGDTGDNRIENLACVPRYPEHLGQITAPYRERIRKLERELKLSKEK' A
#
# COMPACT_ATOMS: atom_id res chain seq x y z
N MET A 1 19.55 -1.78 4.70
CA MET A 1 18.54 -1.27 5.64
C MET A 1 17.21 -1.15 4.87
N ASN A 2 16.11 -1.72 5.35
CA ASN A 2 14.86 -1.77 4.58
C ASN A 2 14.04 -0.51 4.88
N ALA A 3 14.41 0.62 4.27
CA ALA A 3 13.92 1.97 4.62
C ALA A 3 12.38 2.08 4.69
N ARG A 4 11.65 1.48 3.74
CA ARG A 4 10.17 1.38 3.78
C ARG A 4 9.62 0.70 5.03
N ARG A 5 10.33 -0.31 5.53
CA ARG A 5 9.90 -1.07 6.72
C ARG A 5 10.00 -0.18 7.95
N GLU A 6 11.11 0.55 8.08
CA GLU A 6 11.36 1.47 9.20
C GLU A 6 10.35 2.62 9.20
N LEU A 7 10.16 3.28 8.06
CA LEU A 7 9.18 4.36 7.90
C LEU A 7 7.75 3.90 8.22
N TRP A 8 7.36 2.69 7.78
CA TRP A 8 6.05 2.15 8.12
C TRP A 8 5.92 1.84 9.61
N GLN A 9 6.97 1.29 10.23
CA GLN A 9 6.96 1.00 11.67
C GLN A 9 6.93 2.26 12.54
N GLU A 10 7.58 3.34 12.11
CA GLU A 10 7.53 4.63 12.80
C GLU A 10 6.12 5.23 12.80
N ALA A 11 5.40 5.12 11.68
CA ALA A 11 4.05 5.67 11.55
C ALA A 11 2.94 4.79 12.15
N HIS A 12 3.08 3.46 12.10
CA HIS A 12 1.99 2.51 12.45
C HIS A 12 2.34 1.53 13.57
N GLY A 13 3.60 1.45 13.99
CA GLY A 13 4.07 0.53 15.04
C GLY A 13 4.56 -0.82 14.52
N THR A 14 4.46 -1.86 15.36
CA THR A 14 5.08 -3.15 15.10
C THR A 14 4.47 -3.88 13.90
N ILE A 15 5.30 -4.33 12.96
CA ILE A 15 4.87 -5.20 11.86
C ILE A 15 4.70 -6.63 12.37
N PRO A 16 3.52 -7.26 12.19
CA PRO A 16 3.28 -8.63 12.64
C PRO A 16 4.25 -9.65 12.01
N LYS A 17 4.48 -10.76 12.71
CA LYS A 17 5.34 -11.85 12.20
C LYS A 17 4.76 -12.41 10.90
N GLY A 18 5.61 -12.59 9.89
CA GLY A 18 5.19 -13.08 8.57
C GLY A 18 4.58 -12.02 7.65
N TRP A 19 4.54 -10.75 8.07
CA TRP A 19 4.08 -9.64 7.24
C TRP A 19 5.24 -8.89 6.60
N VAL A 20 4.96 -8.28 5.45
CA VAL A 20 5.90 -7.56 4.60
C VAL A 20 5.33 -6.19 4.24
N VAL A 21 6.20 -5.22 3.99
CA VAL A 21 5.80 -3.88 3.56
C VAL A 21 6.12 -3.70 2.08
N HIS A 22 5.13 -3.29 1.30
CA HIS A 22 5.24 -3.09 -0.15
C HIS A 22 4.92 -1.64 -0.54
N ASN A 23 5.63 -1.13 -1.54
CA ASN A 23 5.28 0.09 -2.25
C ASN A 23 4.15 -0.24 -3.22
N MET A 24 3.00 0.43 -3.09
CA MET A 24 1.79 0.13 -3.87
C MET A 24 1.93 0.50 -5.35
N ASN A 25 2.70 1.54 -5.65
CA ASN A 25 2.96 1.97 -7.02
C ASN A 25 4.04 1.15 -7.75
N GLY A 26 4.68 0.17 -7.10
CA GLY A 26 5.76 -0.62 -7.67
C GLY A 26 7.14 0.06 -7.70
N ASP A 27 7.22 1.35 -7.35
CA ASP A 27 8.48 2.07 -7.21
C ASP A 27 9.06 1.83 -5.81
N THR A 28 10.16 1.10 -5.73
CA THR A 28 10.85 0.78 -4.47
C THR A 28 11.52 1.98 -3.81
N GLY A 29 11.67 3.10 -4.52
CA GLY A 29 12.23 4.35 -4.00
C GLY A 29 11.17 5.27 -3.36
N ASP A 30 9.90 5.13 -3.75
CA ASP A 30 8.81 5.96 -3.22
C ASP A 30 8.32 5.44 -1.87
N ASN A 31 8.96 5.90 -0.80
CA ASN A 31 8.66 5.48 0.57
C ASN A 31 7.70 6.43 1.31
N ARG A 32 6.92 7.25 0.59
CA ARG A 32 5.85 8.03 1.20
C ARG A 32 4.88 7.11 1.93
N ILE A 33 4.44 7.47 3.14
CA ILE A 33 3.69 6.56 4.01
C ILE A 33 2.38 6.10 3.36
N GLU A 34 1.72 7.01 2.63
CA GLU A 34 0.52 6.72 1.85
C GLU A 34 0.77 5.80 0.64
N ASN A 35 2.02 5.56 0.25
CA ASN A 35 2.41 4.59 -0.78
C ASN A 35 2.80 3.22 -0.19
N LEU A 36 2.90 3.10 1.14
CA LEU A 36 3.31 1.86 1.81
C LEU A 36 2.12 1.05 2.31
N ALA A 37 2.20 -0.25 2.12
CA ALA A 37 1.18 -1.23 2.48
C ALA A 37 1.81 -2.37 3.28
N CYS A 38 1.32 -2.62 4.50
CA CYS A 38 1.72 -3.81 5.27
C CYS A 38 0.74 -4.94 5.02
N VAL A 39 1.24 -6.07 4.51
CA VAL A 39 0.43 -7.21 4.08
C VAL A 39 1.07 -8.53 4.53
N PRO A 40 0.29 -9.58 4.83
CA PRO A 40 0.84 -10.89 5.12
C PRO A 40 1.51 -11.48 3.87
N ARG A 41 2.66 -12.14 4.06
CA ARG A 41 3.43 -12.76 2.97
C ARG A 41 2.67 -13.91 2.29
N TYR A 42 1.86 -14.64 3.06
CA TYR A 42 1.05 -15.77 2.59
C TYR A 42 -0.41 -15.53 3.01
N PRO A 43 -1.18 -14.77 2.22
CA PRO A 43 -2.52 -14.37 2.61
C PRO A 43 -3.52 -15.52 2.45
N GLU A 44 -4.11 -16.00 3.56
CA GLU A 44 -5.26 -16.90 3.53
C GLU A 44 -6.54 -16.19 3.02
N HIS A 45 -6.62 -14.87 3.22
CA HIS A 45 -7.77 -14.03 2.86
C HIS A 45 -7.38 -12.89 1.90
N LEU A 46 -6.82 -13.23 0.74
CA LEU A 46 -6.35 -12.26 -0.27
C LEU A 46 -7.40 -11.20 -0.62
N GLY A 47 -8.68 -11.57 -0.68
CA GLY A 47 -9.77 -10.64 -0.98
C GLY A 47 -9.90 -9.51 0.05
N GLN A 48 -9.85 -9.82 1.34
CA GLN A 48 -9.98 -8.82 2.42
C GLN A 48 -8.76 -7.88 2.45
N ILE A 49 -7.56 -8.44 2.26
CA ILE A 49 -6.32 -7.67 2.23
C ILE A 49 -6.27 -6.74 1.02
N THR A 50 -6.78 -7.19 -0.13
CA THR A 50 -6.77 -6.39 -1.36
C THR A 50 -7.92 -5.40 -1.47
N ALA A 51 -8.97 -5.52 -0.64
CA ALA A 51 -10.16 -4.67 -0.72
C ALA A 51 -9.85 -3.17 -0.56
N PRO A 52 -9.08 -2.70 0.45
CA PRO A 52 -8.75 -1.28 0.58
C PRO A 52 -7.99 -0.73 -0.62
N TYR A 53 -7.09 -1.54 -1.20
CA TYR A 53 -6.31 -1.14 -2.38
C TYR A 53 -7.19 -1.06 -3.64
N ARG A 54 -8.13 -2.00 -3.81
CA ARG A 54 -9.11 -1.97 -4.91
C ARG A 54 -10.00 -0.73 -4.84
N GLU A 55 -10.46 -0.35 -3.64
CA GLU A 55 -11.24 0.86 -3.44
C GLU A 55 -10.44 2.12 -3.79
N ARG A 56 -9.18 2.20 -3.33
CA ARG A 56 -8.28 3.30 -3.67
C ARG A 56 -8.05 3.40 -5.17
N ILE A 57 -7.78 2.29 -5.86
CA ILE A 57 -7.57 2.25 -7.31
C ILE A 57 -8.80 2.80 -8.03
N ARG A 58 -10.00 2.29 -7.71
CA ARG A 58 -11.25 2.77 -8.32
C ARG A 58 -11.48 4.27 -8.11
N LYS A 59 -11.16 4.79 -6.93
CA LYS A 59 -11.24 6.23 -6.63
C LYS A 59 -10.28 7.03 -7.50
N LEU A 60 -9.01 6.63 -7.57
CA LEU A 60 -7.98 7.29 -8.36
C LEU A 60 -8.30 7.26 -9.86
N GLU A 61 -8.78 6.13 -10.38
CA GLU A 61 -9.23 6.00 -11.78
C GLU A 61 -10.37 6.97 -12.10
N ARG A 62 -11.32 7.14 -11.18
CA ARG A 62 -12.42 8.11 -11.32
C ARG A 62 -11.93 9.56 -11.33
N GLU A 63 -11.05 9.92 -10.40
CA GLU A 63 -10.46 11.27 -10.33
C GLU A 63 -9.65 11.58 -11.59
N LEU A 64 -8.87 10.61 -12.07
CA LEU A 64 -8.10 10.75 -13.31
C LEU A 64 -9.01 10.97 -14.52
N LYS A 65 -10.13 10.25 -14.60
CA LYS A 65 -11.12 10.45 -15.67
C LYS A 65 -11.67 11.88 -15.67
N LEU A 66 -12.12 12.36 -14.51
CA LEU A 66 -12.65 13.72 -14.36
C LEU A 66 -11.62 14.81 -14.66
N SER A 67 -10.35 14.56 -14.35
CA SER A 67 -9.25 15.49 -14.65
C SER A 67 -8.98 15.63 -16.14
N LYS A 68 -9.10 14.54 -16.91
CA LYS A 68 -8.90 14.52 -18.37
C LYS A 68 -10.05 15.14 -19.17
N GLU A 69 -11.22 15.28 -18.55
CA GLU A 69 -12.43 15.86 -19.17
C GLU A 69 -12.51 17.39 -18.97
N LYS A 70 -11.56 18.00 -18.24
CA LYS A 70 -11.42 19.45 -18.07
C LYS A 70 -10.36 20.02 -19.01
#